data_AF-D6TV87-F1
#
_entry.id   AF-D6TV87-F1
#
_cell.length_a   1.000
_cell.length_b   1.000
_cell.length_c   1.000
_cell.angle_alpha   90.00
_cell.angle_beta   90.00
_cell.angle_gamma   90.00
#
_symmetry.space_group_name_H-M   'P 1'
#
loop_
_entity.id
_entity.type
_entity.pdbx_description
1 polymer ?
#
loop_
_entity_poly.entity_id
_entity_poly.type
_entity_poly.pdbx_seq_one_letter_code
_entity_poly.pdbx_strand_id
1 'polypeptide(L)'
;MSKVRGSSALGLGGLGGGGGILGSFGGVVTTLGLHMFAFIVGSLFLLGGIGGWWTANMKASYDSEMNPPTTTASSGTLDGDLMQMINSKNAVLVGVAIERVLKENANGSLNVVDRSNPVMQVVINRLKQEGGGSIPDEADFDPMQCAYFIHTTFLMAGVDLPAQPTAHEYWTNRAPYESRGWNYIPNGTGMPSPGDLVVLAGPNPAGHIAMVAGVDPPQGGKSGYVYMVQGNAPNNYTQNASEHLTFMRWSINSSGLMQSGWSSFTIEGFIHNKALSQQWGDPFHAAYTPTGGASCDKNATPLTNDQATALASQAGFTGHSLLVIVAIAHAESGLNPKNCLTNTDQYHSLDRGIIQINNHWHSEVSDACAFDPKCAFEQGYRISNNGTSFTPWATYTNGNPPPYRQFMPNGEA
;
A
#
# COMPACT_ATOMS: atom_id res chain seq x y z
N MET A 1 37.96 17.31 59.19
CA MET A 1 38.95 18.38 58.97
C MET A 1 38.43 19.29 57.85
N SER A 2 38.13 20.56 58.22
CA SER A 2 38.05 21.83 57.45
C SER A 2 37.36 21.83 56.06
N LYS A 3 36.26 22.55 55.72
CA LYS A 3 35.64 23.85 56.08
C LYS A 3 36.41 25.11 55.58
N VAL A 4 35.60 26.08 55.09
CA VAL A 4 35.85 27.55 54.90
C VAL A 4 36.41 27.94 53.51
N ARG A 5 35.60 28.52 52.58
CA ARG A 5 35.16 29.93 52.37
C ARG A 5 36.29 30.93 52.02
N GLY A 6 36.07 31.70 50.95
CA GLY A 6 36.17 33.17 51.02
C GLY A 6 37.15 33.91 50.10
N SER A 7 36.57 34.60 49.11
CA SER A 7 36.75 36.05 48.82
C SER A 7 37.96 36.60 48.05
N SER A 8 37.61 37.21 46.89
CA SER A 8 37.87 38.61 46.46
C SER A 8 39.30 39.14 46.21
N ALA A 9 39.55 39.63 44.98
CA ALA A 9 39.99 40.99 44.61
C ALA A 9 40.53 40.98 43.15
N LEU A 10 39.94 41.73 42.20
CA LEU A 10 40.27 43.12 41.81
C LEU A 10 41.66 43.29 41.17
N GLY A 11 41.67 43.52 39.85
CA GLY A 11 42.82 43.95 39.06
C GLY A 11 42.36 44.67 37.79
N LEU A 12 42.28 45.99 37.88
CA LEU A 12 42.04 46.96 36.79
C LEU A 12 43.39 47.35 36.16
N GLY A 13 43.40 47.54 34.84
CA GLY A 13 44.48 48.19 34.07
C GLY A 13 44.72 47.48 32.73
N GLY A 14 44.79 48.11 31.57
CA GLY A 14 44.81 49.52 31.24
C GLY A 14 44.79 49.69 29.71
N LEU A 15 44.53 50.94 29.31
CA LEU A 15 44.42 51.47 27.94
C LEU A 15 45.74 51.46 27.17
N GLY A 16 45.63 51.40 25.84
CA GLY A 16 46.62 51.83 24.83
C GLY A 16 46.36 51.10 23.50
N GLY A 17 46.11 51.72 22.35
CA GLY A 17 46.36 53.09 21.89
C GLY A 17 47.32 53.05 20.69
N GLY A 18 46.81 53.37 19.49
CA GLY A 18 47.59 53.59 18.25
C GLY A 18 48.01 52.29 17.53
N GLY A 19 48.09 52.19 16.22
CA GLY A 19 48.07 53.13 15.09
C GLY A 19 48.46 52.28 13.87
N GLY A 20 47.86 52.54 12.71
CA GLY A 20 47.94 51.65 11.55
C GLY A 20 49.32 51.51 10.90
N ILE A 21 49.41 50.64 9.90
CA ILE A 21 50.15 50.83 8.65
C ILE A 21 49.67 49.80 7.63
N LEU A 22 49.51 50.29 6.40
CA LEU A 22 49.21 49.57 5.17
C LEU A 22 50.17 48.40 4.90
N GLY A 23 49.61 47.32 4.33
CA GLY A 23 50.39 46.20 3.80
C GLY A 23 49.53 45.34 2.88
N SER A 24 49.41 45.80 1.64
CA SER A 24 48.81 45.12 0.49
C SER A 24 49.36 43.71 0.26
N PHE A 25 48.49 42.71 0.20
CA PHE A 25 48.68 41.51 -0.63
C PHE A 25 47.33 41.12 -1.24
N GLY A 26 47.18 41.46 -2.53
CA GLY A 26 46.09 40.99 -3.36
C GLY A 26 46.50 39.74 -4.16
N GLY A 27 45.50 38.89 -4.38
CA GLY A 27 45.35 38.10 -5.61
C GLY A 27 46.10 36.77 -5.65
N VAL A 28 45.39 35.66 -5.41
CA VAL A 28 44.97 34.67 -6.43
C VAL A 28 44.00 33.69 -5.72
N VAL A 29 42.70 34.02 -5.70
CA VAL A 29 41.63 33.02 -5.57
C VAL A 29 40.60 33.41 -6.62
N THR A 30 40.86 32.95 -7.84
CA THR A 30 40.09 33.23 -9.05
C THR A 30 38.76 32.49 -9.01
N THR A 31 37.67 33.26 -9.02
CA THR A 31 36.48 33.18 -9.90
C THR A 31 35.68 31.86 -10.05
N LEU A 32 36.26 30.68 -9.84
CA LEU A 32 35.57 29.39 -9.91
C LEU A 32 34.68 29.11 -8.68
N GLY A 33 35.03 29.66 -7.51
CA GLY A 33 34.25 29.49 -6.28
C GLY A 33 32.94 30.29 -6.27
N LEU A 34 32.90 31.45 -6.94
CA LEU A 34 31.71 32.32 -6.94
C LEU A 34 30.64 31.86 -7.95
N HIS A 35 31.03 31.16 -9.01
CA HIS A 35 30.07 30.65 -10.00
C HIS A 35 29.43 29.32 -9.55
N MET A 36 30.15 28.46 -8.81
CA MET A 36 29.52 27.28 -8.19
C MET A 36 28.56 27.64 -7.06
N PHE A 37 28.85 28.67 -6.25
CA PHE A 37 27.94 29.11 -5.19
C PHE A 37 26.67 29.76 -5.75
N ALA A 38 26.78 30.52 -6.84
CA ALA A 38 25.62 31.09 -7.54
C ALA A 38 24.76 30.03 -8.26
N PHE A 39 25.37 28.95 -8.78
CA PHE A 39 24.62 27.85 -9.41
C PHE A 39 23.87 26.97 -8.39
N ILE A 40 24.47 26.72 -7.22
CA ILE A 40 23.84 25.94 -6.14
C ILE A 40 22.71 26.73 -5.47
N VAL A 41 22.91 28.04 -5.22
CA VAL A 41 21.86 28.90 -4.64
C VAL A 41 20.76 29.22 -5.66
N GLY A 42 21.09 29.37 -6.95
CA GLY A 42 20.10 29.53 -8.02
C GLY A 42 19.24 28.29 -8.27
N SER A 43 19.82 27.10 -8.14
CA SER A 43 19.08 25.82 -8.28
C SER A 43 18.17 25.54 -7.08
N LEU A 44 18.53 26.01 -5.88
CA LEU A 44 17.68 25.93 -4.68
C LEU A 44 16.51 26.93 -4.69
N PHE A 45 16.62 28.05 -5.39
CA PHE A 45 15.51 29.01 -5.54
C PHE A 45 14.47 28.63 -6.60
N LEU A 46 14.85 27.83 -7.61
CA LEU A 46 13.90 27.30 -8.61
C LEU A 46 13.00 26.19 -8.04
N LEU A 47 13.40 25.52 -6.95
CA LEU A 47 12.59 24.50 -6.28
C LEU A 47 11.66 25.08 -5.19
N GLY A 48 11.94 26.28 -4.68
CA GLY A 48 11.11 26.95 -3.65
C GLY A 48 9.95 27.80 -4.20
N GLY A 49 9.94 28.11 -5.51
CA GLY A 49 8.98 29.04 -6.12
C GLY A 49 7.62 28.44 -6.49
N ILE A 50 7.49 27.11 -6.51
CA ILE A 50 6.29 26.43 -7.02
C ILE A 50 5.15 26.47 -5.98
N GLY A 51 5.47 26.44 -4.67
CA GLY A 51 4.47 26.44 -3.60
C GLY A 51 3.68 27.76 -3.47
N GLY A 52 4.28 28.89 -3.83
CA GLY A 52 3.65 30.22 -3.72
C GLY A 52 2.66 30.54 -4.86
N TRP A 53 2.90 30.02 -6.06
CA TRP A 53 2.02 30.23 -7.22
C TRP A 53 0.78 29.32 -7.19
N TRP A 54 0.93 28.13 -6.61
CA TRP A 54 -0.09 27.09 -6.51
C TRP A 54 -1.30 27.49 -5.64
N THR A 55 -1.07 28.25 -4.56
CA THR A 55 -2.13 28.65 -3.61
C THR A 55 -3.09 29.74 -4.13
N ALA A 56 -2.78 30.41 -5.25
CA ALA A 56 -3.54 31.57 -5.73
C ALA A 56 -4.68 31.25 -6.72
N ASN A 57 -4.70 30.09 -7.38
CA ASN A 57 -5.52 29.87 -8.59
C ASN A 57 -6.63 28.79 -8.52
N MET A 58 -6.81 28.07 -7.41
CA MET A 58 -7.72 26.89 -7.34
C MET A 58 -9.14 27.16 -6.80
N LYS A 59 -9.51 28.38 -6.42
CA LYS A 59 -10.73 28.62 -5.62
C LYS A 59 -12.06 28.67 -6.42
N ALA A 60 -12.06 28.69 -7.76
CA ALA A 60 -13.21 29.21 -8.50
C ALA A 60 -14.17 28.20 -9.20
N SER A 61 -13.96 26.87 -9.15
CA SER A 61 -14.81 25.94 -9.92
C SER A 61 -15.16 24.69 -9.12
N TYR A 62 -16.25 24.69 -8.34
CA TYR A 62 -16.69 23.47 -7.65
C TYR A 62 -18.22 23.20 -7.59
N ASP A 63 -19.10 24.04 -8.13
CA ASP A 63 -20.54 23.77 -8.04
C ASP A 63 -21.18 23.46 -9.40
N SER A 64 -21.06 22.21 -9.88
CA SER A 64 -22.14 21.53 -10.63
C SER A 64 -21.83 20.05 -10.94
N GLU A 65 -22.74 19.17 -10.51
CA GLU A 65 -23.02 17.80 -11.00
C GLU A 65 -22.06 16.65 -10.62
N MET A 66 -22.50 15.78 -9.70
CA MET A 66 -22.22 14.33 -9.78
C MET A 66 -23.37 13.50 -9.15
N ASN A 67 -24.03 12.70 -9.98
CA ASN A 67 -24.71 11.45 -9.56
C ASN A 67 -23.79 10.27 -9.95
N PRO A 68 -23.51 9.31 -9.06
CA PRO A 68 -22.72 8.12 -9.41
C PRO A 68 -23.61 7.01 -10.01
N PRO A 69 -23.11 6.20 -10.98
CA PRO A 69 -23.82 5.03 -11.46
C PRO A 69 -23.53 3.80 -10.60
N THR A 70 -24.53 2.93 -10.49
CA THR A 70 -24.45 1.56 -9.95
C THR A 70 -23.83 0.62 -10.98
N THR A 71 -22.83 -0.17 -10.62
CA THR A 71 -22.24 -1.19 -11.52
C THR A 71 -22.11 -2.57 -10.86
N THR A 72 -22.73 -3.55 -11.53
CA THR A 72 -22.55 -5.01 -11.41
C THR A 72 -21.22 -5.45 -12.05
N ALA A 73 -20.44 -6.30 -11.37
CA ALA A 73 -19.14 -6.78 -11.84
C ALA A 73 -19.25 -7.82 -12.97
N SER A 74 -18.56 -7.60 -14.09
CA SER A 74 -18.33 -8.55 -15.18
C SER A 74 -16.89 -9.07 -15.14
N SER A 75 -16.61 -10.23 -15.74
CA SER A 75 -15.30 -10.90 -15.85
C SER A 75 -14.22 -10.07 -16.59
N GLY A 76 -13.74 -9.00 -15.96
CA GLY A 76 -12.88 -7.97 -16.56
C GLY A 76 -11.42 -8.39 -16.77
N THR A 77 -10.80 -7.80 -17.78
CA THR A 77 -9.34 -7.73 -17.90
C THR A 77 -8.77 -6.93 -16.71
N LEU A 78 -7.48 -7.12 -16.36
CA LEU A 78 -6.81 -6.35 -15.29
C LEU A 78 -7.08 -4.83 -15.41
N ASP A 79 -7.01 -4.29 -16.63
CA ASP A 79 -7.32 -2.89 -16.89
C ASP A 79 -8.78 -2.52 -16.55
N GLY A 80 -9.73 -3.41 -16.74
CA GLY A 80 -11.14 -3.21 -16.38
C GLY A 80 -11.33 -3.05 -14.87
N ASP A 81 -10.67 -3.90 -14.09
CA ASP A 81 -10.71 -3.84 -12.62
C ASP A 81 -10.04 -2.55 -12.11
N LEU A 82 -8.88 -2.19 -12.68
CA LEU A 82 -8.19 -0.94 -12.33
C LEU A 82 -9.02 0.29 -12.68
N MET A 83 -9.71 0.27 -13.82
CA MET A 83 -10.62 1.36 -14.21
C MET A 83 -11.83 1.46 -13.28
N GLN A 84 -12.37 0.33 -12.79
CA GLN A 84 -13.41 0.35 -11.76
C GLN A 84 -12.89 0.96 -10.46
N MET A 85 -11.66 0.63 -10.05
CA MET A 85 -11.02 1.21 -8.88
C MET A 85 -10.82 2.72 -9.01
N ILE A 86 -10.34 3.20 -10.17
CA ILE A 86 -10.22 4.64 -10.46
C ILE A 86 -11.58 5.36 -10.38
N ASN A 87 -12.64 4.74 -10.89
CA ASN A 87 -13.98 5.34 -10.92
C ASN A 87 -14.74 5.20 -9.59
N SER A 88 -14.20 4.47 -8.60
CA SER A 88 -14.90 4.14 -7.35
C SER A 88 -15.16 5.32 -6.42
N LYS A 89 -14.47 6.45 -6.62
CA LYS A 89 -14.43 7.59 -5.67
C LYS A 89 -13.94 7.20 -4.26
N ASN A 90 -13.17 6.12 -4.18
CA ASN A 90 -12.50 5.67 -2.97
C ASN A 90 -11.00 5.90 -3.12
N ALA A 91 -10.43 6.82 -2.33
CA ALA A 91 -9.03 7.20 -2.46
C ALA A 91 -8.09 6.00 -2.30
N VAL A 92 -8.40 5.06 -1.42
CA VAL A 92 -7.59 3.83 -1.23
C VAL A 92 -7.55 3.02 -2.52
N LEU A 93 -8.70 2.73 -3.13
CA LEU A 93 -8.76 1.97 -4.39
C LEU A 93 -8.09 2.72 -5.53
N VAL A 94 -8.31 4.03 -5.63
CA VAL A 94 -7.67 4.88 -6.64
C VAL A 94 -6.14 4.82 -6.50
N GLY A 95 -5.61 5.01 -5.29
CA GLY A 95 -4.16 5.02 -5.05
C GLY A 95 -3.53 3.67 -5.39
N VAL A 96 -4.19 2.58 -5.01
CA VAL A 96 -3.77 1.23 -5.39
C VAL A 96 -3.78 1.03 -6.91
N ALA A 97 -4.79 1.53 -7.61
CA ALA A 97 -4.87 1.40 -9.05
C ALA A 97 -3.76 2.19 -9.77
N ILE A 98 -3.48 3.41 -9.30
CA ILE A 98 -2.39 4.24 -9.82
C ILE A 98 -1.04 3.55 -9.59
N GLU A 99 -0.76 3.09 -8.37
CA GLU A 99 0.53 2.47 -8.05
C GLU A 99 0.80 1.22 -8.89
N ARG A 100 -0.22 0.40 -9.16
CA ARG A 100 -0.12 -0.80 -10.00
C ARG A 100 0.29 -0.53 -11.46
N VAL A 101 0.07 0.67 -11.97
CA VAL A 101 0.40 1.05 -13.35
C VAL A 101 1.63 1.96 -13.44
N LEU A 102 2.23 2.31 -12.30
CA LEU A 102 3.55 2.95 -12.28
C LEU A 102 4.61 1.94 -12.71
N LYS A 103 5.49 2.37 -13.62
CA LYS A 103 6.58 1.56 -14.14
C LYS A 103 7.89 1.86 -13.41
N GLU A 104 8.76 0.86 -13.43
CA GLU A 104 10.19 1.07 -13.28
C GLU A 104 10.74 1.64 -14.60
N ASN A 105 11.52 2.73 -14.57
CA ASN A 105 12.29 3.10 -15.76
C ASN A 105 13.47 2.15 -15.97
N ALA A 106 14.13 2.30 -17.13
CA ALA A 106 15.31 1.54 -17.52
C ALA A 106 16.50 1.60 -16.53
N ASN A 107 16.48 2.53 -15.56
CA ASN A 107 17.52 2.70 -14.55
C ASN A 107 17.13 2.13 -13.18
N GLY A 108 16.01 1.42 -13.07
CA GLY A 108 15.51 0.92 -11.77
C GLY A 108 14.92 2.03 -10.89
N SER A 109 14.73 3.24 -11.43
CA SER A 109 14.05 4.32 -10.72
C SER A 109 12.56 4.08 -10.84
N LEU A 110 11.97 3.83 -9.67
CA LEU A 110 10.57 3.50 -9.48
C LEU A 110 9.71 4.76 -9.65
N ASN A 111 8.49 4.59 -10.17
CA ASN A 111 7.43 5.60 -10.28
C ASN A 111 7.42 6.44 -11.57
N VAL A 112 7.78 5.81 -12.69
CA VAL A 112 7.61 6.41 -14.02
C VAL A 112 6.19 6.20 -14.49
N VAL A 113 5.54 7.28 -14.90
CA VAL A 113 4.18 7.23 -15.43
C VAL A 113 4.20 6.55 -16.80
N ASP A 114 3.56 5.38 -16.90
CA ASP A 114 3.29 4.79 -18.21
C ASP A 114 2.19 5.56 -18.93
N ARG A 115 2.60 6.51 -19.78
CA ARG A 115 1.66 7.30 -20.57
C ARG A 115 0.89 6.45 -21.58
N SER A 116 1.36 5.26 -21.93
CA SER A 116 0.57 4.39 -22.82
C SER A 116 -0.52 3.61 -22.09
N ASN A 117 -0.47 3.56 -20.75
CA ASN A 117 -1.44 2.82 -19.96
C ASN A 117 -2.81 3.53 -19.94
N PRO A 118 -3.92 2.85 -20.29
CA PRO A 118 -5.25 3.44 -20.30
C PRO A 118 -5.69 4.05 -18.95
N VAL A 119 -5.32 3.41 -17.85
CA VAL A 119 -5.61 3.88 -16.48
C VAL A 119 -4.90 5.20 -16.21
N MET A 120 -3.61 5.29 -16.56
CA MET A 120 -2.85 6.54 -16.40
C MET A 120 -3.34 7.65 -17.32
N GLN A 121 -3.82 7.33 -18.52
CA GLN A 121 -4.42 8.33 -19.40
C GLN A 121 -5.65 9.00 -18.77
N VAL A 122 -6.49 8.24 -18.06
CA VAL A 122 -7.62 8.83 -17.30
C VAL A 122 -7.12 9.77 -16.21
N VAL A 123 -6.10 9.36 -15.45
CA VAL A 123 -5.50 10.17 -14.40
C VAL A 123 -4.91 11.46 -14.96
N ILE A 124 -4.11 11.36 -16.03
CA ILE A 124 -3.50 12.51 -16.72
C ILE A 124 -4.59 13.47 -17.24
N ASN A 125 -5.63 12.94 -17.88
CA ASN A 125 -6.72 13.75 -18.43
C ASN A 125 -7.49 14.49 -17.32
N ARG A 126 -7.74 13.84 -16.19
CA ARG A 126 -8.41 14.47 -15.05
C ARG A 126 -7.56 15.61 -14.46
N LEU A 127 -6.27 15.37 -14.27
CA LEU A 127 -5.33 16.40 -13.83
C LEU A 127 -5.29 17.59 -14.81
N LYS A 128 -5.40 17.34 -16.12
CA LYS A 128 -5.41 18.40 -17.14
C LYS A 128 -6.66 19.27 -17.02
N GLN A 129 -7.80 18.65 -16.72
CA GLN A 129 -9.08 19.35 -16.52
C GLN A 129 -9.10 20.19 -15.24
N GLU A 130 -8.62 19.65 -14.13
CA GLU A 130 -8.68 20.33 -12.82
C GLU A 130 -7.55 21.33 -12.60
N GLY A 131 -6.39 21.12 -13.23
CA GLY A 131 -5.26 22.04 -13.18
C GLY A 131 -5.39 23.27 -14.10
N GLY A 132 -6.57 23.52 -14.69
CA GLY A 132 -6.77 24.65 -15.62
C GLY A 132 -5.89 24.60 -16.88
N GLY A 133 -5.42 23.41 -17.28
CA GLY A 133 -4.49 23.23 -18.39
C GLY A 133 -3.00 23.50 -18.07
N SER A 134 -2.66 23.90 -16.84
CA SER A 134 -1.29 24.16 -16.39
C SER A 134 -0.80 23.13 -15.39
N ILE A 135 -1.00 21.84 -15.67
CA ILE A 135 -0.06 20.86 -15.12
C ILE A 135 1.34 21.33 -15.58
N PRO A 136 2.37 21.37 -14.72
CA PRO A 136 3.74 21.52 -15.19
C PRO A 136 3.97 20.62 -16.42
N ASP A 137 4.68 21.17 -17.40
CA ASP A 137 4.82 20.64 -18.75
C ASP A 137 5.07 19.13 -18.71
N GLU A 138 4.59 18.38 -19.71
CA GLU A 138 4.47 16.92 -19.64
C GLU A 138 5.76 16.18 -19.21
N ALA A 139 6.94 16.80 -19.28
CA ALA A 139 8.23 16.29 -18.78
C ALA A 139 8.36 16.23 -17.23
N ASP A 140 7.60 17.00 -16.45
CA ASP A 140 7.79 17.15 -14.99
C ASP A 140 7.09 16.07 -14.14
N PHE A 141 6.33 15.18 -14.78
CA PHE A 141 5.66 14.04 -14.12
C PHE A 141 6.59 12.87 -13.79
N ASP A 142 7.83 12.90 -14.29
CA ASP A 142 8.75 11.78 -14.21
C ASP A 142 10.00 12.16 -13.41
N PRO A 143 10.18 11.66 -12.17
CA PRO A 143 9.34 10.67 -11.48
C PRO A 143 8.13 11.30 -10.75
N MET A 144 7.04 10.51 -10.63
CA MET A 144 5.83 10.88 -9.89
C MET A 144 6.16 11.15 -8.41
N GLN A 145 6.20 12.43 -8.00
CA GLN A 145 6.55 12.85 -6.63
C GLN A 145 5.53 12.37 -5.59
N CYS A 146 5.97 12.08 -4.36
CA CYS A 146 5.12 11.55 -3.28
C CYS A 146 3.88 12.41 -2.98
N ALA A 147 4.07 13.71 -2.72
CA ALA A 147 2.96 14.62 -2.46
C ALA A 147 2.02 14.73 -3.67
N TYR A 148 2.57 14.66 -4.89
CA TYR A 148 1.80 14.76 -6.11
C TYR A 148 0.95 13.49 -6.36
N PHE A 149 1.49 12.31 -6.06
CA PHE A 149 0.75 11.05 -6.04
C PHE A 149 -0.45 11.12 -5.07
N ILE A 150 -0.24 11.63 -3.85
CA ILE A 150 -1.28 11.77 -2.84
C ILE A 150 -2.38 12.73 -3.33
N HIS A 151 -2.01 13.91 -3.80
CA HIS A 151 -2.99 14.86 -4.34
C HIS A 151 -3.79 14.28 -5.49
N THR A 152 -3.12 13.65 -6.45
CA THR A 152 -3.76 13.02 -7.59
C THR A 152 -4.78 11.98 -7.12
N THR A 153 -4.39 11.12 -6.18
CA THR A 153 -5.25 10.06 -5.65
C THR A 153 -6.53 10.61 -5.02
N PHE A 154 -6.40 11.61 -4.15
CA PHE A 154 -7.55 12.20 -3.47
C PHE A 154 -8.44 13.03 -4.40
N LEU A 155 -7.82 13.76 -5.33
CA LEU A 155 -8.52 14.54 -6.34
C LEU A 155 -9.38 13.63 -7.25
N MET A 156 -8.81 12.53 -7.73
CA MET A 156 -9.53 11.50 -8.49
C MET A 156 -10.71 10.91 -7.68
N ALA A 157 -10.53 10.76 -6.37
CA ALA A 157 -11.57 10.34 -5.44
C ALA A 157 -12.62 11.42 -5.11
N GLY A 158 -12.47 12.65 -5.61
CA GLY A 158 -13.38 13.76 -5.35
C GLY A 158 -13.17 14.41 -3.97
N VAL A 159 -11.97 14.29 -3.39
CA VAL A 159 -11.61 14.91 -2.11
C VAL A 159 -10.54 15.96 -2.34
N ASP A 160 -10.86 17.22 -2.00
CA ASP A 160 -9.90 18.32 -2.04
C ASP A 160 -8.97 18.29 -0.81
N LEU A 161 -7.69 18.01 -1.05
CA LEU A 161 -6.63 18.07 -0.04
C LEU A 161 -5.89 19.42 -0.10
N PRO A 162 -5.68 20.12 1.04
CA PRO A 162 -4.87 21.34 1.05
C PRO A 162 -3.41 21.04 0.69
N ALA A 163 -2.89 21.52 -0.45
CA ALA A 163 -1.48 21.22 -0.75
C ALA A 163 -0.49 21.92 0.16
N GLN A 164 0.66 21.28 0.25
CA GLN A 164 1.81 21.74 0.99
C GLN A 164 3.02 21.80 0.06
N PRO A 165 3.89 22.82 0.24
CA PRO A 165 5.16 22.93 -0.48
C PRO A 165 6.06 21.70 -0.36
N THR A 166 6.03 21.02 0.78
CA THR A 166 6.84 19.83 1.06
C THR A 166 6.00 18.73 1.70
N ALA A 167 6.45 17.47 1.62
CA ALA A 167 5.77 16.35 2.26
C ALA A 167 5.79 16.48 3.80
N HIS A 168 6.88 17.00 4.38
CA HIS A 168 6.99 17.25 5.81
C HIS A 168 5.98 18.31 6.31
N GLU A 169 5.65 19.31 5.49
CA GLU A 169 4.70 20.37 5.85
C GLU A 169 3.26 19.87 6.04
N TYR A 170 2.91 18.69 5.51
CA TYR A 170 1.65 18.04 5.87
C TYR A 170 1.52 17.81 7.38
N TRP A 171 2.64 17.56 8.06
CA TRP A 171 2.67 17.33 9.50
C TRP A 171 2.73 18.62 10.34
N THR A 172 3.50 19.60 9.86
CA THR A 172 3.79 20.83 10.61
C THR A 172 2.77 21.94 10.38
N ASN A 173 2.14 22.00 9.20
CA ASN A 173 1.10 22.97 8.85
C ASN A 173 -0.32 22.38 8.97
N ARG A 174 -0.78 22.23 10.21
CA ARG A 174 -2.00 21.46 10.54
C ARG A 174 -3.31 22.18 10.26
N ALA A 175 -3.34 23.50 10.40
CA ALA A 175 -4.58 24.28 10.41
C ALA A 175 -5.48 24.07 9.18
N PRO A 176 -4.96 24.01 7.94
CA PRO A 176 -5.79 23.75 6.75
C PRO A 176 -6.50 22.38 6.80
N TYR A 177 -5.86 21.37 7.37
CA TYR A 177 -6.38 20.00 7.47
C TYR A 177 -7.40 19.88 8.61
N GLU A 178 -7.05 20.39 9.80
CA GLU A 178 -7.94 20.35 10.97
C GLU A 178 -9.27 21.08 10.70
N SER A 179 -9.23 22.20 9.96
CA SER A 179 -10.44 22.92 9.54
C SER A 179 -11.38 22.11 8.63
N ARG A 180 -10.88 21.03 8.02
CA ARG A 180 -11.62 20.11 7.14
C ARG A 180 -11.89 18.75 7.81
N GLY A 181 -11.76 18.67 9.13
CA GLY A 181 -12.09 17.48 9.93
C GLY A 181 -11.00 16.41 9.98
N TRP A 182 -9.78 16.73 9.54
CA TRP A 182 -8.62 15.84 9.68
C TRP A 182 -8.01 15.96 11.08
N ASN A 183 -7.49 14.84 11.59
CA ASN A 183 -6.88 14.74 12.90
C ASN A 183 -5.46 14.19 12.78
N TYR A 184 -4.59 14.60 13.69
CA TYR A 184 -3.19 14.18 13.71
C TYR A 184 -2.98 13.12 14.79
N ILE A 185 -2.48 11.95 14.41
CA ILE A 185 -2.18 10.83 15.30
C ILE A 185 -0.66 10.66 15.34
N PRO A 186 0.04 11.16 16.38
CA PRO A 186 1.48 10.95 16.52
C PRO A 186 1.84 9.47 16.49
N ASN A 187 2.98 9.13 15.88
CA ASN A 187 3.45 7.75 15.81
C ASN A 187 3.55 7.13 17.22
N GLY A 188 2.98 5.93 17.41
CA GLY A 188 2.95 5.28 18.73
C GLY A 188 1.84 5.72 19.67
N THR A 189 0.90 6.57 19.23
CA THR A 189 -0.23 7.03 20.05
C THR A 189 -1.61 6.57 19.56
N GLY A 190 -1.67 5.90 18.41
CA GLY A 190 -2.92 5.38 17.84
C GLY A 190 -2.67 4.56 16.58
N MET A 191 -3.66 3.74 16.23
CA MET A 191 -3.62 2.94 15.00
C MET A 191 -4.03 3.78 13.79
N PRO A 192 -3.34 3.64 12.65
CA PRO A 192 -3.83 4.20 11.39
C PRO A 192 -5.06 3.44 10.90
N SER A 193 -5.75 4.04 9.94
CA SER A 193 -6.82 3.44 9.16
C SER A 193 -6.57 3.61 7.66
N PRO A 194 -7.19 2.79 6.80
CA PRO A 194 -7.14 2.99 5.34
C PRO A 194 -7.56 4.42 4.96
N GLY A 195 -6.78 5.02 4.06
CA GLY A 195 -6.92 6.41 3.62
C GLY A 195 -6.14 7.43 4.45
N ASP A 196 -5.53 7.04 5.58
CA ASP A 196 -4.70 7.94 6.36
C ASP A 196 -3.42 8.32 5.60
N LEU A 197 -2.97 9.55 5.78
CA LEU A 197 -1.68 10.00 5.24
C LEU A 197 -0.58 9.70 6.26
N VAL A 198 0.45 8.97 5.85
CA VAL A 198 1.66 8.71 6.66
C VAL A 198 2.70 9.77 6.32
N VAL A 199 3.13 10.56 7.29
CA VAL A 199 4.17 11.58 7.07
C VAL A 199 5.48 11.15 7.72
N LEU A 200 6.57 11.31 6.97
CA LEU A 200 7.92 11.02 7.41
C LEU A 200 8.80 12.27 7.34
N ALA A 201 9.53 12.53 8.42
CA ALA A 201 10.68 13.42 8.41
C ALA A 201 11.91 12.66 7.91
N GLY A 202 12.69 13.28 7.04
CA GLY A 202 13.88 12.68 6.45
C GLY A 202 15.12 13.56 6.62
N PRO A 203 16.25 13.18 6.00
CA PRO A 203 17.49 13.96 6.06
C PRO A 203 17.40 15.27 5.27
N ASN A 204 16.44 15.39 4.36
CA ASN A 204 16.12 16.63 3.66
C ASN A 204 14.86 17.28 4.29
N PRO A 205 14.69 18.60 4.15
CA PRO A 205 13.51 19.29 4.66
C PRO A 205 12.22 18.91 3.93
N ALA A 206 12.32 18.22 2.78
CA ALA A 206 11.16 17.82 2.00
C ALA A 206 10.34 16.72 2.70
N GLY A 207 11.01 15.78 3.39
CA GLY A 207 10.36 14.61 4.00
C GLY A 207 9.83 13.62 2.96
N HIS A 208 8.89 12.77 3.37
CA HIS A 208 8.14 11.87 2.49
C HIS A 208 6.71 11.70 3.00
N ILE A 209 5.79 11.37 2.08
CA ILE A 209 4.39 11.12 2.40
C ILE A 209 3.88 9.92 1.62
N ALA A 210 3.13 9.06 2.30
CA ALA A 210 2.45 7.91 1.72
C ALA A 210 0.99 7.88 2.18
N MET A 211 0.17 7.01 1.58
CA MET A 211 -1.19 6.76 2.04
C MET A 211 -1.32 5.32 2.51
N VAL A 212 -1.99 5.11 3.64
CA VAL A 212 -2.34 3.79 4.14
C VAL A 212 -3.36 3.15 3.21
N ALA A 213 -2.97 2.03 2.61
CA ALA A 213 -3.84 1.22 1.79
C ALA A 213 -4.62 0.22 2.64
N GLY A 214 -3.95 -0.43 3.61
CA GLY A 214 -4.55 -1.42 4.50
C GLY A 214 -3.79 -1.55 5.81
N VAL A 215 -4.45 -2.08 6.85
CA VAL A 215 -3.84 -2.31 8.18
C VAL A 215 -4.15 -3.71 8.68
N ASP A 216 -3.11 -4.52 8.88
CA ASP A 216 -3.18 -5.74 9.68
C ASP A 216 -2.91 -5.37 11.13
N PRO A 217 -3.91 -5.35 12.03
CA PRO A 217 -3.67 -4.97 13.41
C PRO A 217 -2.80 -6.02 14.13
N PRO A 218 -2.01 -5.60 15.14
CA PRO A 218 -1.27 -6.50 16.02
C PRO A 218 -2.18 -7.53 16.69
N GLN A 219 -1.76 -8.80 16.73
CA GLN A 219 -2.53 -9.91 17.30
C GLN A 219 -1.65 -10.84 18.12
N GLY A 220 -2.14 -11.31 19.27
CA GLY A 220 -1.46 -12.33 20.08
C GLY A 220 -0.05 -11.95 20.53
N GLY A 221 0.20 -10.66 20.81
CA GLY A 221 1.52 -10.16 21.19
C GLY A 221 2.52 -10.02 20.03
N LYS A 222 2.10 -10.30 18.80
CA LYS A 222 2.89 -10.07 17.58
C LYS A 222 2.55 -8.71 16.99
N SER A 223 3.55 -8.02 16.44
CA SER A 223 3.34 -6.82 15.64
C SER A 223 2.47 -7.13 14.43
N GLY A 224 1.63 -6.16 14.05
CA GLY A 224 0.88 -6.16 12.81
C GLY A 224 1.68 -5.49 11.68
N TYR A 225 0.98 -5.14 10.60
CA TYR A 225 1.55 -4.47 9.43
C TYR A 225 0.67 -3.34 8.91
N VAL A 226 1.29 -2.32 8.34
CA VAL A 226 0.63 -1.27 7.57
C VAL A 226 1.09 -1.38 6.13
N TYR A 227 0.14 -1.48 5.20
CA TYR A 227 0.37 -1.46 3.76
C TYR A 227 0.14 -0.06 3.25
N MET A 228 1.05 0.45 2.43
CA MET A 228 0.99 1.82 1.93
C MET A 228 1.18 1.86 0.43
N VAL A 229 0.55 2.87 -0.17
CA VAL A 229 0.72 3.26 -1.57
C VAL A 229 1.42 4.63 -1.63
N GLN A 230 2.37 4.80 -2.56
CA GLN A 230 3.14 6.05 -2.66
C GLN A 230 3.80 6.25 -4.03
N GLY A 231 4.24 7.49 -4.30
CA GLY A 231 5.12 7.83 -5.42
C GLY A 231 6.49 8.38 -4.98
N ASN A 232 7.51 8.18 -5.80
CA ASN A 232 8.90 8.63 -5.58
C ASN A 232 9.57 8.04 -4.32
N ALA A 233 9.53 6.72 -4.16
CA ALA A 233 10.39 6.04 -3.18
C ALA A 233 10.80 4.63 -3.60
N PRO A 234 11.88 4.10 -2.99
CA PRO A 234 12.38 2.76 -3.26
C PRO A 234 11.47 1.68 -2.67
N ASN A 235 11.56 0.45 -3.22
CA ASN A 235 10.86 -0.75 -2.73
C ASN A 235 9.34 -0.76 -2.89
N ASN A 236 8.80 -0.13 -3.95
CA ASN A 236 7.44 -0.43 -4.44
C ASN A 236 7.32 -1.82 -5.09
N TYR A 237 8.40 -2.62 -5.02
CA TYR A 237 8.49 -3.97 -5.55
C TYR A 237 9.31 -4.87 -4.62
N THR A 238 8.71 -5.94 -4.13
CA THR A 238 9.43 -7.20 -3.84
C THR A 238 9.18 -8.13 -5.02
N GLN A 239 10.23 -8.52 -5.75
CA GLN A 239 10.19 -9.27 -7.02
C GLN A 239 9.62 -10.70 -6.96
N ASN A 240 8.77 -11.05 -6.00
CA ASN A 240 8.10 -12.34 -6.02
C ASN A 240 6.87 -12.27 -6.95
N ALA A 241 7.03 -12.78 -8.16
CA ALA A 241 5.97 -12.90 -9.16
C ALA A 241 4.72 -13.70 -8.69
N SER A 242 4.79 -14.39 -7.55
CA SER A 242 3.68 -15.11 -6.91
C SER A 242 2.87 -14.25 -5.93
N GLU A 243 3.37 -13.10 -5.49
CA GLU A 243 2.65 -12.15 -4.65
C GLU A 243 2.25 -10.98 -5.55
N HIS A 244 1.02 -11.02 -6.08
CA HIS A 244 0.54 -10.12 -7.12
C HIS A 244 0.47 -8.62 -6.74
N LEU A 245 1.05 -8.21 -5.61
CA LEU A 245 0.98 -6.88 -5.03
C LEU A 245 2.19 -6.56 -4.17
N THR A 246 2.91 -5.52 -4.55
CA THR A 246 4.09 -5.05 -3.82
C THR A 246 3.86 -3.68 -3.22
N PHE A 247 2.96 -3.64 -2.25
CA PHE A 247 2.83 -2.44 -1.43
C PHE A 247 3.98 -2.34 -0.46
N MET A 248 4.38 -1.11 -0.16
CA MET A 248 5.29 -0.87 0.95
C MET A 248 4.64 -1.34 2.25
N ARG A 249 5.33 -2.22 2.98
CA ARG A 249 4.81 -2.81 4.21
C ARG A 249 5.76 -2.55 5.37
N TRP A 250 5.25 -1.94 6.44
CA TRP A 250 6.01 -1.70 7.67
C TRP A 250 5.32 -2.32 8.89
N SER A 251 6.12 -2.71 9.88
CA SER A 251 5.60 -3.28 11.12
C SER A 251 4.96 -2.20 11.99
N ILE A 252 3.90 -2.56 12.69
CA ILE A 252 3.24 -1.72 13.68
C ILE A 252 2.97 -2.53 14.94
N ASN A 253 3.24 -1.98 16.12
CA ASN A 253 2.97 -2.66 17.39
C ASN A 253 1.59 -2.27 17.96
N SER A 254 1.21 -2.85 19.10
CA SER A 254 -0.09 -2.61 19.75
C SER A 254 -0.33 -1.18 20.25
N SER A 255 0.71 -0.35 20.37
CA SER A 255 0.54 1.09 20.67
C SER A 255 0.37 1.94 19.41
N GLY A 256 0.40 1.34 18.22
CA GLY A 256 0.42 2.06 16.96
C GLY A 256 1.80 2.63 16.61
N LEU A 257 2.87 2.15 17.24
CA LEU A 257 4.23 2.56 16.89
C LEU A 257 4.62 1.81 15.62
N MET A 258 4.66 2.54 14.52
CA MET A 258 5.11 2.04 13.23
C MET A 258 6.62 2.25 13.10
N GLN A 259 7.31 1.24 12.55
CA GLN A 259 8.74 1.26 12.32
C GLN A 259 9.03 1.37 10.83
N SER A 260 9.66 2.47 10.42
CA SER A 260 10.08 2.66 9.04
C SER A 260 11.15 1.64 8.67
N GLY A 261 11.02 1.03 7.49
CA GLY A 261 12.08 0.23 6.88
C GLY A 261 13.25 1.08 6.34
N TRP A 262 13.11 2.40 6.33
CA TRP A 262 14.15 3.33 5.89
C TRP A 262 14.86 3.98 7.07
N SER A 263 16.12 3.63 7.26
CA SER A 263 16.93 4.07 8.42
C SER A 263 17.16 5.58 8.50
N SER A 264 17.02 6.30 7.38
CA SER A 264 17.18 7.76 7.33
C SER A 264 15.88 8.54 7.57
N PHE A 265 14.74 7.87 7.68
CA PHE A 265 13.44 8.51 7.87
C PHE A 265 12.82 8.15 9.22
N THR A 266 12.20 9.14 9.84
CA THR A 266 11.39 8.99 11.06
C THR A 266 9.93 9.21 10.71
N ILE A 267 9.06 8.27 11.09
CA ILE A 267 7.61 8.43 10.96
C ILE A 267 7.14 9.40 12.04
N GLU A 268 6.59 10.53 11.60
CA GLU A 268 6.03 11.56 12.46
C GLU A 268 4.66 11.11 13.01
N GLY A 269 3.82 10.55 12.12
CA GLY A 269 2.52 10.02 12.47
C GLY A 269 1.57 9.98 11.27
N PHE A 270 0.27 10.02 11.57
CA PHE A 270 -0.81 9.85 10.61
C PHE A 270 -1.73 11.08 10.59
N ILE A 271 -2.19 11.46 9.39
CA ILE A 271 -3.23 12.47 9.20
C ILE A 271 -4.50 11.72 8.81
N HIS A 272 -5.48 11.73 9.71
CA HIS A 272 -6.64 10.84 9.71
C HIS A 272 -7.94 11.61 9.50
N ASN A 273 -8.75 11.18 8.55
CA ASN A 273 -10.12 11.65 8.39
C ASN A 273 -11.12 10.52 8.68
N LYS A 274 -11.74 10.58 9.87
CA LYS A 274 -12.64 9.52 10.34
C LYS A 274 -13.82 9.29 9.41
N ALA A 275 -14.44 10.36 8.90
CA ALA A 275 -15.62 10.25 8.04
C ALA A 275 -15.26 9.58 6.70
N LEU A 276 -14.15 9.99 6.07
CA LEU A 276 -13.68 9.38 4.82
C LEU A 276 -13.24 7.94 5.04
N SER A 277 -12.49 7.64 6.10
CA SER A 277 -12.06 6.28 6.40
C SER A 277 -13.24 5.33 6.65
N GLN A 278 -14.29 5.80 7.35
CA GLN A 278 -15.53 5.04 7.51
C GLN A 278 -16.28 4.85 6.19
N GLN A 279 -16.31 5.87 5.33
CA GLN A 279 -16.94 5.81 4.02
C GLN A 279 -16.24 4.81 3.09
N TRP A 280 -14.91 4.79 3.12
CA TRP A 280 -14.10 3.95 2.24
C TRP A 280 -13.95 2.52 2.76
N GLY A 281 -14.05 2.32 4.08
CA GLY A 281 -13.84 1.03 4.72
C GLY A 281 -12.39 0.56 4.57
N ASP A 282 -12.21 -0.76 4.53
CA ASP A 282 -10.92 -1.38 4.22
C ASP A 282 -11.01 -2.14 2.89
N PRO A 283 -11.03 -1.42 1.76
CA PRO A 283 -11.21 -2.04 0.46
C PRO A 283 -9.95 -2.79 0.02
N PHE A 284 -8.80 -2.50 0.63
CA PHE A 284 -7.58 -3.26 0.45
C PHE A 284 -7.78 -4.68 0.97
N HIS A 285 -8.23 -4.83 2.22
CA HIS A 285 -8.63 -6.14 2.71
C HIS A 285 -9.90 -6.64 2.00
N ALA A 286 -10.85 -5.84 1.54
CA ALA A 286 -11.98 -6.41 0.77
C ALA A 286 -11.55 -7.00 -0.60
N ALA A 287 -10.56 -6.39 -1.25
CA ALA A 287 -10.03 -6.82 -2.55
C ALA A 287 -8.92 -7.86 -2.41
N TYR A 288 -8.24 -7.92 -1.26
CA TYR A 288 -7.03 -8.75 -1.04
C TYR A 288 -7.09 -9.65 0.18
N THR A 289 -8.04 -9.48 1.09
CA THR A 289 -8.59 -10.64 1.78
C THR A 289 -9.28 -11.38 0.65
N PRO A 290 -8.72 -12.52 0.23
CA PRO A 290 -9.49 -13.38 -0.64
C PRO A 290 -10.82 -13.62 0.08
N THR A 291 -11.94 -13.74 -0.64
CA THR A 291 -13.33 -13.64 -0.12
C THR A 291 -13.77 -14.61 1.01
N GLY A 292 -12.88 -15.06 1.88
CA GLY A 292 -13.14 -14.64 3.25
C GLY A 292 -11.92 -14.72 4.18
N GLY A 293 -12.19 -14.47 5.45
CA GLY A 293 -11.18 -14.54 6.49
C GLY A 293 -10.37 -15.84 6.45
N ALA A 294 -9.13 -15.74 6.90
CA ALA A 294 -8.24 -16.87 7.20
C ALA A 294 -8.76 -17.72 8.39
N SER A 295 -10.07 -17.72 8.63
CA SER A 295 -10.73 -18.35 9.76
C SER A 295 -11.78 -19.32 9.27
N CYS A 296 -11.92 -20.40 10.02
CA CYS A 296 -12.98 -21.36 9.82
C CYS A 296 -14.37 -20.74 10.00
N ASP A 297 -15.25 -21.00 9.04
CA ASP A 297 -16.67 -20.72 9.13
C ASP A 297 -17.45 -21.84 8.42
N LYS A 298 -17.94 -22.79 9.22
CA LYS A 298 -18.74 -23.92 8.71
C LYS A 298 -20.08 -23.50 8.11
N ASN A 299 -20.51 -22.26 8.36
CA ASN A 299 -21.76 -21.70 7.86
C ASN A 299 -21.56 -20.75 6.68
N ALA A 300 -20.33 -20.54 6.22
CA ALA A 300 -20.07 -19.72 5.05
C ALA A 300 -20.81 -20.28 3.82
N THR A 301 -21.26 -19.38 2.95
CA THR A 301 -22.04 -19.75 1.77
C THR A 301 -21.20 -20.62 0.84
N PRO A 302 -21.65 -21.84 0.50
CA PRO A 302 -20.97 -22.68 -0.46
C PRO A 302 -20.91 -22.04 -1.85
N LEU A 303 -19.83 -22.30 -2.58
CA LEU A 303 -19.76 -21.96 -4.00
C LEU A 303 -20.76 -22.81 -4.80
N THR A 304 -21.20 -22.27 -5.93
CA THR A 304 -21.87 -23.06 -6.96
C THR A 304 -20.86 -23.97 -7.68
N ASN A 305 -21.37 -25.01 -8.36
CA ASN A 305 -20.54 -25.86 -9.22
C ASN A 305 -19.76 -25.05 -10.25
N ASP A 306 -20.43 -24.12 -10.96
CA ASP A 306 -19.81 -23.33 -12.00
C ASP A 306 -18.67 -22.45 -11.46
N GLN A 307 -18.85 -21.87 -10.26
CA GLN A 307 -17.79 -21.11 -9.58
C GLN A 307 -16.60 -21.99 -9.20
N ALA A 308 -16.86 -23.17 -8.61
CA ALA A 308 -15.80 -24.10 -8.22
C ALA A 308 -15.03 -24.62 -9.44
N THR A 309 -15.73 -25.00 -10.52
CA THR A 309 -15.15 -25.42 -11.79
C THR A 309 -14.31 -24.32 -12.43
N ALA A 310 -14.81 -23.07 -12.44
CA ALA A 310 -14.05 -21.95 -12.99
C ALA A 310 -12.75 -21.71 -12.23
N LEU A 311 -12.77 -21.73 -10.89
CA LEU A 311 -11.57 -21.54 -10.06
C LEU A 311 -10.58 -22.72 -10.20
N ALA A 312 -11.07 -23.96 -10.21
CA ALA A 312 -10.23 -25.14 -10.43
C ALA A 312 -9.60 -25.13 -11.83
N SER A 313 -10.34 -24.68 -12.86
CA SER A 313 -9.78 -24.54 -14.21
C SER A 313 -8.71 -23.46 -14.28
N GLN A 314 -8.90 -22.31 -13.60
CA GLN A 314 -7.88 -21.26 -13.50
C GLN A 314 -6.59 -21.76 -12.81
N ALA A 315 -6.71 -22.67 -11.85
CA ALA A 315 -5.58 -23.31 -11.18
C ALA A 315 -4.79 -24.30 -12.07
N GLY A 316 -5.32 -24.65 -13.25
CA GLY A 316 -4.65 -25.53 -14.23
C GLY A 316 -5.28 -26.91 -14.38
N PHE A 317 -6.30 -27.27 -13.58
CA PHE A 317 -7.01 -28.53 -13.79
C PHE A 317 -7.80 -28.51 -15.10
N THR A 318 -7.74 -29.60 -15.86
CA THR A 318 -8.43 -29.72 -17.15
C THR A 318 -8.94 -31.14 -17.36
N GLY A 319 -9.94 -31.32 -18.23
CA GLY A 319 -10.49 -32.64 -18.55
C GLY A 319 -10.93 -33.41 -17.30
N HIS A 320 -10.49 -34.66 -17.17
CA HIS A 320 -10.88 -35.52 -16.05
C HIS A 320 -10.34 -35.03 -14.69
N SER A 321 -9.15 -34.42 -14.63
CA SER A 321 -8.59 -33.94 -13.35
C SER A 321 -9.40 -32.77 -12.77
N LEU A 322 -10.04 -31.97 -13.64
CA LEU A 322 -10.99 -30.92 -13.25
C LEU A 322 -12.25 -31.50 -12.62
N LEU A 323 -12.79 -32.58 -13.18
CA LEU A 323 -13.96 -33.25 -12.61
C LEU A 323 -13.64 -33.83 -11.24
N VAL A 324 -12.50 -34.52 -11.11
CA VAL A 324 -12.08 -35.15 -9.87
C VAL A 324 -11.85 -34.13 -8.75
N ILE A 325 -11.14 -33.02 -9.01
CA ILE A 325 -10.87 -32.05 -7.94
C ILE A 325 -12.13 -31.31 -7.47
N VAL A 326 -13.09 -31.04 -8.36
CA VAL A 326 -14.38 -30.43 -7.98
C VAL A 326 -15.23 -31.43 -7.18
N ALA A 327 -15.20 -32.71 -7.56
CA ALA A 327 -15.86 -33.77 -6.80
C ALA A 327 -15.24 -33.99 -5.41
N ILE A 328 -13.91 -33.88 -5.28
CA ILE A 328 -13.21 -33.86 -3.99
C ILE A 328 -13.67 -32.65 -3.17
N ALA A 329 -13.70 -31.45 -3.76
CA ALA A 329 -14.15 -30.25 -3.08
C ALA A 329 -15.58 -30.38 -2.50
N HIS A 330 -16.49 -31.05 -3.24
CA HIS A 330 -17.81 -31.42 -2.74
C HIS A 330 -17.75 -32.36 -1.55
N ALA A 331 -17.00 -33.45 -1.67
CA ALA A 331 -16.92 -34.47 -0.62
C ALA A 331 -16.27 -33.94 0.66
N GLU A 332 -15.28 -33.06 0.53
CA GLU A 332 -14.50 -32.50 1.64
C GLU A 332 -15.23 -31.36 2.37
N SER A 333 -15.97 -30.52 1.64
CA SER A 333 -16.52 -29.28 2.22
C SER A 333 -17.95 -28.94 1.82
N GLY A 334 -18.58 -29.71 0.93
CA GLY A 334 -19.82 -29.31 0.29
C GLY A 334 -19.67 -27.99 -0.49
N LEU A 335 -18.49 -27.74 -1.05
CA LEU A 335 -18.07 -26.47 -1.68
C LEU A 335 -18.02 -25.25 -0.76
N ASN A 336 -17.99 -25.41 0.57
CA ASN A 336 -17.80 -24.30 1.49
C ASN A 336 -16.30 -23.91 1.56
N PRO A 337 -15.92 -22.69 1.08
CA PRO A 337 -14.52 -22.24 1.09
C PRO A 337 -13.93 -22.03 2.48
N LYS A 338 -14.76 -21.94 3.52
CA LYS A 338 -14.37 -21.72 4.92
C LYS A 338 -14.59 -22.94 5.80
N ASN A 339 -14.95 -24.09 5.25
CA ASN A 339 -15.09 -25.30 6.05
C ASN A 339 -13.77 -25.66 6.73
N CYS A 340 -13.83 -26.25 7.91
CA CYS A 340 -12.65 -26.78 8.56
C CYS A 340 -12.96 -27.97 9.45
N LEU A 341 -11.95 -28.80 9.68
CA LEU A 341 -12.02 -29.89 10.63
C LEU A 341 -10.73 -29.95 11.44
N THR A 342 -10.87 -29.92 12.78
CA THR A 342 -9.75 -30.23 13.67
C THR A 342 -9.68 -31.74 13.83
N ASN A 343 -8.56 -32.32 13.42
CA ASN A 343 -8.32 -33.74 13.53
C ASN A 343 -8.02 -34.14 14.98
N THR A 344 -8.41 -35.36 15.34
CA THR A 344 -8.10 -35.97 16.64
C THR A 344 -6.73 -36.67 16.64
N ASP A 345 -5.87 -36.34 15.68
CA ASP A 345 -4.50 -36.84 15.62
C ASP A 345 -3.64 -36.23 16.75
N GLN A 346 -2.42 -36.74 16.92
CA GLN A 346 -1.49 -36.25 17.94
C GLN A 346 -1.02 -34.79 17.72
N TYR A 347 -1.28 -34.24 16.54
CA TYR A 347 -0.86 -32.89 16.15
C TYR A 347 -1.98 -31.86 16.32
N HIS A 348 -3.21 -32.32 16.56
CA HIS A 348 -4.43 -31.51 16.50
C HIS A 348 -4.48 -30.68 15.21
N SER A 349 -4.11 -31.32 14.09
CA SER A 349 -4.00 -30.66 12.79
C SER A 349 -5.36 -30.13 12.32
N LEU A 350 -5.34 -29.09 11.48
CA LEU A 350 -6.53 -28.45 10.93
C LEU A 350 -6.58 -28.67 9.42
N ASP A 351 -7.66 -29.26 8.95
CA ASP A 351 -8.05 -29.29 7.54
C ASP A 351 -8.82 -28.02 7.20
N ARG A 352 -8.43 -27.34 6.12
CA ARG A 352 -8.84 -25.96 5.86
C ARG A 352 -9.39 -25.78 4.44
N GLY A 353 -10.56 -25.15 4.38
CA GLY A 353 -11.21 -24.63 3.19
C GLY A 353 -11.74 -25.65 2.20
N ILE A 354 -11.94 -25.22 0.95
CA ILE A 354 -12.83 -25.90 0.00
C ILE A 354 -12.40 -27.35 -0.33
N ILE A 355 -11.09 -27.63 -0.26
CA ILE A 355 -10.50 -28.96 -0.50
C ILE A 355 -9.72 -29.47 0.74
N GLN A 356 -10.00 -28.92 1.93
CA GLN A 356 -9.52 -29.41 3.22
C GLN A 356 -7.97 -29.58 3.28
N ILE A 357 -7.21 -28.54 2.95
CA ILE A 357 -5.74 -28.57 3.02
C ILE A 357 -5.26 -28.61 4.48
N ASN A 358 -4.65 -29.72 4.87
CA ASN A 358 -4.15 -29.93 6.22
C ASN A 358 -2.92 -29.06 6.57
N ASN A 359 -2.95 -28.35 7.70
CA ASN A 359 -1.85 -27.45 8.11
C ASN A 359 -0.59 -28.15 8.64
N HIS A 360 -0.67 -29.43 9.01
CA HIS A 360 0.49 -30.20 9.44
C HIS A 360 1.23 -30.78 8.22
N TRP A 361 0.50 -31.38 7.28
CA TRP A 361 1.09 -31.99 6.08
C TRP A 361 1.45 -30.97 4.99
N HIS A 362 0.75 -29.83 4.95
CA HIS A 362 0.98 -28.73 4.02
C HIS A 362 1.15 -27.39 4.75
N SER A 363 2.13 -27.35 5.67
CA SER A 363 2.46 -26.15 6.45
C SER A 363 2.94 -24.97 5.59
N GLU A 364 3.38 -25.22 4.36
CA GLU A 364 3.72 -24.20 3.37
C GLU A 364 2.49 -23.42 2.86
N VAL A 365 1.28 -23.95 3.07
CA VAL A 365 0.03 -23.28 2.71
C VAL A 365 -0.52 -22.54 3.92
N SER A 366 -0.56 -21.22 3.85
CA SER A 366 -1.13 -20.36 4.90
C SER A 366 -2.63 -20.56 5.05
N ASP A 367 -3.19 -20.25 6.22
CA ASP A 367 -4.64 -20.30 6.44
C ASP A 367 -5.38 -19.38 5.47
N ALA A 368 -4.84 -18.19 5.20
CA ALA A 368 -5.40 -17.24 4.24
C ALA A 368 -5.54 -17.88 2.85
N CYS A 369 -4.53 -18.62 2.40
CA CYS A 369 -4.56 -19.32 1.12
C CYS A 369 -5.50 -20.54 1.17
N ALA A 370 -5.43 -21.35 2.22
CA ALA A 370 -6.25 -22.57 2.31
C ALA A 370 -7.76 -22.27 2.37
N PHE A 371 -8.14 -21.15 3.01
CA PHE A 371 -9.52 -20.70 3.06
C PHE A 371 -9.95 -19.83 1.86
N ASP A 372 -9.03 -19.42 0.99
CA ASP A 372 -9.36 -18.80 -0.28
C ASP A 372 -9.60 -19.87 -1.33
N PRO A 373 -10.79 -19.98 -1.94
CA PRO A 373 -11.05 -21.06 -2.90
C PRO A 373 -10.12 -20.99 -4.11
N LYS A 374 -9.72 -19.79 -4.58
CA LYS A 374 -8.79 -19.67 -5.71
C LYS A 374 -7.41 -20.22 -5.34
N CYS A 375 -6.78 -19.70 -4.29
CA CYS A 375 -5.48 -20.13 -3.81
C CYS A 375 -5.49 -21.60 -3.36
N ALA A 376 -6.57 -22.07 -2.73
CA ALA A 376 -6.75 -23.46 -2.37
C ALA A 376 -6.71 -24.37 -3.61
N PHE A 377 -7.40 -24.04 -4.70
CA PHE A 377 -7.31 -24.83 -5.93
C PHE A 377 -5.91 -24.75 -6.57
N GLU A 378 -5.25 -23.60 -6.56
CA GLU A 378 -3.86 -23.46 -7.05
C GLU A 378 -2.90 -24.37 -6.26
N GLN A 379 -3.02 -24.38 -4.93
CA GLN A 379 -2.24 -25.30 -4.09
C GLN A 379 -2.65 -26.75 -4.28
N GLY A 380 -3.95 -27.02 -4.46
CA GLY A 380 -4.46 -28.35 -4.80
C GLY A 380 -3.87 -28.89 -6.10
N TYR A 381 -3.71 -28.04 -7.13
CA TYR A 381 -3.06 -28.42 -8.37
C TYR A 381 -1.61 -28.82 -8.15
N ARG A 382 -0.85 -28.03 -7.38
CA ARG A 382 0.53 -28.37 -7.00
C ARG A 382 0.61 -29.67 -6.18
N ILE A 383 -0.22 -29.80 -5.14
CA ILE A 383 -0.25 -30.95 -4.22
C ILE A 383 -0.63 -32.23 -4.97
N SER A 384 -1.53 -32.12 -5.96
CA SER A 384 -1.95 -33.24 -6.80
C SER A 384 -0.97 -33.60 -7.93
N ASN A 385 0.28 -33.12 -7.84
CA ASN A 385 1.29 -33.28 -8.88
C ASN A 385 0.76 -32.82 -10.26
N ASN A 386 0.25 -31.59 -10.31
CA ASN A 386 -0.37 -30.98 -11.49
C ASN A 386 -1.59 -31.77 -12.01
N GLY A 387 -2.46 -32.21 -11.09
CA GLY A 387 -3.69 -32.93 -11.41
C GLY A 387 -3.50 -34.39 -11.84
N THR A 388 -2.34 -35.00 -11.57
CA THR A 388 -2.03 -36.40 -11.94
C THR A 388 -2.17 -37.38 -10.79
N SER A 389 -2.22 -36.92 -9.54
CA SER A 389 -2.40 -37.78 -8.36
C SER A 389 -3.26 -37.11 -7.30
N PHE A 390 -4.36 -37.75 -6.91
CA PHE A 390 -5.27 -37.27 -5.86
C PHE A 390 -5.14 -38.07 -4.56
N THR A 391 -4.08 -38.86 -4.40
CA THR A 391 -3.83 -39.66 -3.19
C THR A 391 -3.68 -38.87 -1.88
N PRO A 392 -3.34 -37.56 -1.86
CA PRO A 392 -3.36 -36.79 -0.62
C PRO A 392 -4.74 -36.61 0.01
N TRP A 393 -5.83 -36.77 -0.76
CA TRP A 393 -7.19 -36.59 -0.23
C TRP A 393 -7.80 -37.93 0.20
N ALA A 394 -8.24 -37.97 1.45
CA ALA A 394 -8.92 -39.13 2.02
C ALA A 394 -10.24 -39.43 1.28
N THR A 395 -10.96 -38.40 0.84
CA THR A 395 -12.19 -38.56 0.04
C THR A 395 -11.96 -39.22 -1.32
N TYR A 396 -10.72 -39.20 -1.84
CA TYR A 396 -10.32 -39.90 -3.07
C TYR A 396 -9.91 -41.36 -2.83
N THR A 397 -9.29 -41.65 -1.69
CA THR A 397 -8.65 -42.94 -1.41
C THR A 397 -9.45 -43.88 -0.51
N ASN A 398 -10.24 -43.36 0.42
CA ASN A 398 -10.96 -44.14 1.41
C ASN A 398 -12.36 -44.53 0.92
N GLY A 399 -12.85 -45.71 1.33
CA GLY A 399 -14.18 -46.19 0.98
C GLY A 399 -14.26 -47.01 -0.31
N ASN A 400 -15.39 -47.69 -0.52
CA ASN A 400 -15.66 -48.43 -1.74
C ASN A 400 -17.16 -48.35 -2.11
N PRO A 401 -17.57 -47.46 -3.05
CA PRO A 401 -16.72 -46.50 -3.78
C PRO A 401 -16.20 -45.35 -2.89
N PRO A 402 -15.11 -44.66 -3.28
CA PRO A 402 -14.66 -43.47 -2.57
C PRO A 402 -15.68 -42.33 -2.55
N PRO A 403 -15.77 -41.52 -1.47
CA PRO A 403 -16.76 -40.46 -1.29
C PRO A 403 -16.89 -39.47 -2.44
N TYR A 404 -15.79 -39.10 -3.12
CA TYR A 404 -15.87 -38.14 -4.22
C TYR A 404 -16.71 -38.64 -5.41
N ARG A 405 -16.79 -39.97 -5.63
CA ARG A 405 -17.47 -40.54 -6.80
C ARG A 405 -18.95 -40.20 -6.89
N GLN A 406 -19.62 -39.94 -5.76
CA GLN A 406 -21.03 -39.55 -5.77
C GLN A 406 -21.27 -38.16 -6.37
N PHE A 407 -20.21 -37.36 -6.52
CA PHE A 407 -20.25 -35.99 -7.07
C PHE A 407 -19.70 -35.93 -8.51
N MET A 408 -19.24 -37.05 -9.07
CA MET A 408 -18.81 -37.13 -10.47
C MET A 408 -20.04 -37.16 -11.39
N PRO A 409 -19.98 -36.55 -12.60
CA PRO A 409 -21.01 -36.72 -13.60
C PRO A 409 -21.22 -38.19 -13.98
N ASN A 410 -22.47 -38.57 -14.30
CA ASN A 410 -22.79 -39.94 -14.69
C ASN A 410 -21.91 -40.42 -15.86
N GLY A 411 -21.24 -41.56 -15.68
CA GLY A 411 -20.36 -42.17 -16.70
C GLY A 411 -18.88 -41.76 -16.64
N GLU A 412 -18.50 -40.86 -15.74
CA GLU A 412 -17.12 -40.41 -15.51
C GLU A 412 -16.49 -41.01 -14.23
N ALA A 413 -17.24 -41.86 -13.50
CA ALA A 413 -16.83 -42.40 -12.20
C ALA A 413 -15.80 -43.52 -12.31
#